data_AF-A0A8S9VA75-F1
#
_entry.id   AF-A0A8S9VA75-F1
#
_cell.length_a   1.000
_cell.length_b   1.000
_cell.length_c   1.000
_cell.angle_alpha   90.00
_cell.angle_beta   90.00
_cell.angle_gamma   90.00
#
_symmetry.space_group_name_H-M   'P 1'
#
loop_
_entity.id
_entity.type
_entity.pdbx_description
1 polymer ?
#
loop_
_entity_poly.entity_id
_entity_poly.type
_entity_poly.pdbx_seq_one_letter_code
_entity_poly.pdbx_strand_id
1 'polypeptide(L)'
;MSTSTVASTHASSLLTARPDIKQSWHNSIDLSARRTVLLHILMLLKSKYGKVDAKISYIGRRAELALYSQAFSAWEYRNPQTLSRRLHSLVVKLHLNNLAALEDAAFAMELEDSAASRKRKGSSDEQSVGKRARYVRADAASTSSLFFDGNRDLLQHVCSFLGARDVLQCAATSSQAASQLPAFVTSIEVTTVQMMKLSSSTRSTFFQRFPNLKSFSLSGRMQAQQFNFQDEKTLVARNVLIRTMLRALSTAQLPKLEVLSLNFCYSEGLKDHVTSQIATVLAGPSSNFPRLHTLSLVGNCISDDGVMDLYDAIALPRYDASPLALLDLSQNFIGERGHVQMQELVTQFASRGSALIVNVMNNLLTAAAPVAPMESFQ
;
A
#
# COMPACT_ATOMS: atom_id res chain seq x y z
N MET A 1 11.54 -67.13 -29.71
CA MET A 1 11.85 -66.74 -28.32
C MET A 1 11.82 -65.23 -28.24
N SER A 2 10.91 -64.72 -27.39
CA SER A 2 10.96 -63.48 -26.62
C SER A 2 11.08 -62.11 -27.33
N THR A 3 9.96 -61.40 -27.26
CA THR A 3 9.75 -59.95 -27.37
C THR A 3 10.46 -59.15 -26.28
N SER A 4 10.87 -57.90 -26.57
CA SER A 4 10.98 -56.82 -25.57
C SER A 4 11.03 -55.43 -26.24
N THR A 5 9.92 -54.71 -26.10
CA THR A 5 9.72 -53.26 -26.25
C THR A 5 9.57 -52.64 -24.86
N VAL A 6 10.27 -51.54 -24.55
CA VAL A 6 9.91 -50.51 -23.52
C VAL A 6 10.70 -49.23 -23.90
N ALA A 7 10.14 -48.13 -24.40
CA ALA A 7 9.22 -47.11 -23.84
C ALA A 7 9.87 -46.08 -22.88
N SER A 8 9.97 -44.85 -23.40
CA SER A 8 9.80 -43.49 -22.85
C SER A 8 9.89 -43.15 -21.34
N THR A 9 10.38 -41.91 -21.12
CA THR A 9 9.96 -40.87 -20.14
C THR A 9 10.23 -41.06 -18.65
N HIS A 10 10.92 -40.09 -18.06
CA HIS A 10 10.54 -39.31 -16.86
C HIS A 10 11.56 -38.16 -16.71
N ALA A 11 11.32 -36.97 -17.27
CA ALA A 11 10.52 -35.89 -16.70
C ALA A 11 10.97 -35.52 -15.27
N SER A 12 11.89 -34.56 -15.21
CA SER A 12 12.24 -33.80 -14.01
C SER A 12 10.98 -33.21 -13.39
N SER A 13 10.52 -33.77 -12.28
CA SER A 13 9.44 -33.22 -11.48
C SER A 13 9.93 -31.98 -10.75
N LEU A 14 9.87 -30.84 -11.46
CA LEU A 14 9.72 -29.53 -10.85
C LEU A 14 8.44 -29.60 -10.00
N LEU A 15 8.65 -29.75 -8.69
CA LEU A 15 7.59 -29.64 -7.69
C LEU A 15 7.02 -28.22 -7.78
N THR A 16 5.88 -28.12 -8.46
CA THR A 16 4.89 -27.08 -8.24
C THR A 16 4.54 -27.08 -6.75
N ALA A 17 5.19 -26.18 -6.01
CA ALA A 17 4.91 -25.96 -4.60
C ALA A 17 3.49 -25.40 -4.46
N ARG A 18 2.53 -26.31 -4.32
CA ARG A 18 1.17 -26.00 -3.88
C ARG A 18 1.19 -25.38 -2.47
N PRO A 19 0.22 -24.52 -2.13
CA PRO A 19 0.15 -23.81 -0.84
C PRO A 19 -0.13 -24.70 0.40
N ASP A 20 -0.02 -26.03 0.30
CA ASP A 20 -0.28 -26.98 1.39
C ASP A 20 0.91 -27.17 2.37
N ILE A 21 2.02 -26.44 2.19
CA ILE A 21 3.23 -26.58 3.01
C ILE A 21 3.07 -25.98 4.43
N LYS A 22 1.96 -25.26 4.72
CA LYS A 22 1.70 -24.66 6.05
C LYS A 22 1.69 -25.67 7.22
N GLN A 23 1.66 -26.99 7.00
CA GLN A 23 1.44 -27.98 8.06
C GLN A 23 2.58 -28.98 8.33
N SER A 24 3.69 -28.98 7.58
CA SER A 24 4.70 -30.05 7.74
C SER A 24 5.62 -29.87 8.95
N TRP A 25 5.93 -28.63 9.37
CA TRP A 25 6.89 -28.38 10.46
C TRP A 25 6.29 -28.47 11.87
N HIS A 26 4.96 -28.38 12.00
CA HIS A 26 4.28 -28.52 13.29
C HIS A 26 4.44 -29.92 13.90
N ASN A 27 4.68 -30.94 13.08
CA ASN A 27 4.92 -32.31 13.52
C ASN A 27 6.36 -32.54 14.00
N SER A 28 7.31 -31.70 13.58
CA SER A 28 8.74 -31.84 13.90
C SER A 28 9.21 -30.92 15.03
N ILE A 29 8.33 -30.06 15.54
CA ILE A 29 8.71 -29.10 16.57
C ILE A 29 8.57 -29.68 17.98
N ASP A 30 9.70 -29.74 18.67
CA ASP A 30 9.76 -30.19 20.06
C ASP A 30 9.04 -29.21 21.02
N LEU A 31 8.38 -29.78 22.04
CA LEU A 31 7.80 -29.06 23.18
C LEU A 31 8.83 -28.19 23.90
N SER A 32 10.11 -28.61 23.91
CA SER A 32 11.22 -27.82 24.45
C SER A 32 11.40 -26.47 23.73
N ALA A 33 11.26 -26.46 22.41
CA ALA A 33 11.38 -25.25 21.59
C ALA A 33 10.23 -24.28 21.87
N ARG A 34 9.00 -24.82 22.00
CA ARG A 34 7.82 -23.99 22.36
C ARG A 34 7.95 -23.37 23.76
N ARG A 35 8.46 -24.14 24.72
CA ARG A 35 8.76 -23.63 26.07
C ARG A 35 9.80 -22.51 26.03
N THR A 36 10.84 -22.68 25.21
CA THR A 36 11.91 -21.68 25.07
C THR A 36 11.39 -20.36 24.51
N VAL A 37 10.58 -20.40 23.45
CA VAL A 37 9.96 -19.20 22.88
C VAL A 37 9.01 -18.53 23.88
N LEU A 38 8.18 -19.33 24.57
CA LEU A 38 7.28 -18.81 25.61
C LEU A 38 8.07 -18.10 26.74
N LEU A 39 9.17 -18.68 27.20
CA LEU A 39 10.02 -18.07 28.23
C LEU A 39 10.59 -16.73 27.76
N HIS A 40 11.04 -16.63 26.52
CA HIS A 40 11.53 -15.37 25.94
C HIS A 40 10.41 -14.31 25.86
N ILE A 41 9.20 -14.70 25.45
CA ILE A 41 8.04 -13.79 25.45
C ILE A 41 7.74 -13.30 26.87
N LEU A 42 7.73 -14.20 27.86
CA LEU A 42 7.50 -13.83 29.25
C LEU A 42 8.61 -12.93 29.81
N MET A 43 9.87 -13.13 29.42
CA MET A 43 10.96 -12.22 29.77
C MET A 43 10.77 -10.82 29.18
N LEU A 44 10.37 -10.73 27.90
CA LEU A 44 10.07 -9.45 27.25
C LEU A 44 8.90 -8.73 27.94
N LEU A 45 7.84 -9.47 28.28
CA LEU A 45 6.69 -8.93 29.00
C LEU A 45 7.07 -8.51 30.43
N LYS A 46 7.89 -9.29 31.14
CA LYS A 46 8.44 -8.93 32.45
C LYS A 46 9.25 -7.64 32.38
N SER A 47 10.07 -7.47 31.33
CA SER A 47 10.84 -6.24 31.14
C SER A 47 9.97 -5.01 30.93
N LYS A 48 8.77 -5.14 30.33
CA LYS A 48 7.86 -4.02 30.08
C LYS A 48 6.86 -3.75 31.21
N TYR A 49 6.38 -4.79 31.88
CA TYR A 49 5.31 -4.70 32.89
C TYR A 49 5.80 -5.01 34.33
N GLY A 50 7.08 -5.31 34.51
CA GLY A 50 7.73 -5.55 35.80
C GLY A 50 7.48 -6.95 36.39
N LYS A 51 6.21 -7.30 36.64
CA LYS A 51 5.81 -8.59 37.24
C LYS A 51 5.09 -9.47 36.22
N VAL A 52 5.23 -10.80 36.36
CA VAL A 52 4.51 -11.78 35.54
C VAL A 52 3.36 -12.33 36.35
N ASP A 53 2.20 -11.70 36.23
CA ASP A 53 0.96 -12.17 36.84
C ASP A 53 0.29 -13.26 35.99
N ALA A 54 -0.70 -13.96 36.55
CA ALA A 54 -1.47 -14.99 35.82
C ALA A 54 -2.06 -14.47 34.49
N LYS A 55 -2.48 -13.19 34.46
CA LYS A 55 -2.98 -12.51 33.26
C LYS A 55 -1.90 -12.32 32.19
N ILE A 56 -0.70 -11.91 32.58
CA ILE A 56 0.44 -11.71 31.66
C ILE A 56 0.93 -13.06 31.14
N SER A 57 0.95 -14.09 31.99
CA SER A 57 1.22 -15.46 31.58
C SER A 57 0.20 -16.00 30.58
N TYR A 58 -1.09 -15.69 30.76
CA TYR A 58 -2.12 -16.03 29.78
C TYR A 58 -1.92 -15.29 28.44
N ILE A 59 -1.64 -13.99 28.48
CA ILE A 59 -1.33 -13.20 27.27
C ILE A 59 -0.10 -13.76 26.56
N GLY A 60 0.96 -14.10 27.29
CA GLY A 60 2.16 -14.72 26.72
C GLY A 60 1.89 -16.05 26.03
N ARG A 61 1.05 -16.91 26.63
CA ARG A 61 0.62 -18.17 26.00
C ARG A 61 -0.23 -17.96 24.74
N ARG A 62 -1.13 -16.97 24.75
CA ARG A 62 -1.94 -16.62 23.58
C ARG A 62 -1.08 -16.03 22.45
N ALA A 63 -0.10 -15.20 22.80
CA ALA A 63 0.85 -14.63 21.85
C ALA A 63 1.77 -15.71 21.27
N GLU A 64 2.27 -16.64 22.09
CA GLU A 64 3.04 -17.80 21.62
C GLU A 64 2.23 -18.64 20.63
N LEU A 65 0.98 -18.97 20.97
CA LEU A 65 0.12 -19.75 20.09
C LEU A 65 -0.16 -19.03 18.76
N ALA A 66 -0.38 -17.71 18.80
CA ALA A 66 -0.58 -16.92 17.59
C ALA A 66 0.68 -16.91 16.71
N LEU A 67 1.86 -16.66 17.29
CA LEU A 67 3.14 -16.71 16.57
C LEU A 67 3.43 -18.11 16.02
N TYR A 68 3.07 -19.15 16.76
CA TYR A 68 3.18 -20.55 16.31
C TYR A 68 2.31 -20.80 15.08
N SER A 69 1.06 -20.31 15.08
CA SER A 69 0.14 -20.48 13.95
C SER A 69 0.46 -19.61 12.73
N GLN A 70 1.16 -18.48 12.93
CA GLN A 70 1.49 -17.52 11.87
C GLN A 70 2.83 -17.83 11.18
N ALA A 71 3.77 -18.45 11.89
CA ALA A 71 5.09 -18.75 11.33
C ALA A 71 4.98 -19.73 10.16
N PHE A 72 5.72 -19.44 9.09
CA PHE A 72 5.77 -20.30 7.91
C PHE A 72 6.71 -21.50 8.11
N SER A 73 7.77 -21.33 8.90
CA SER A 73 8.74 -22.40 9.18
C SER A 73 9.10 -22.52 10.66
N ALA A 74 9.63 -23.68 11.05
CA ALA A 74 10.18 -23.89 12.39
C ALA A 74 11.36 -22.96 12.69
N TRP A 75 12.13 -22.58 11.67
CA TRP A 75 13.25 -21.66 11.82
C TRP A 75 12.74 -20.25 12.13
N GLU A 76 11.76 -19.77 11.35
CA GLU A 76 11.12 -18.48 11.59
C GLU A 76 10.56 -18.44 13.01
N TYR A 77 9.78 -19.45 13.41
CA TYR A 77 9.22 -19.55 14.77
C TYR A 77 10.31 -19.46 15.86
N ARG A 78 11.37 -20.26 15.76
CA ARG A 78 12.42 -20.36 16.80
C ARG A 78 13.37 -19.16 16.86
N ASN A 79 13.44 -18.34 15.82
CA ASN A 79 14.44 -17.28 15.73
C ASN A 79 14.24 -16.21 16.82
N PRO A 80 15.18 -16.06 17.78
CA PRO A 80 15.04 -15.10 18.89
C PRO A 80 15.27 -13.65 18.43
N GLN A 81 16.06 -13.43 17.38
CA GLN A 81 16.41 -12.09 16.88
C GLN A 81 15.19 -11.36 16.31
N THR A 82 14.27 -12.12 15.70
CA THR A 82 13.06 -11.57 15.08
C THR A 82 11.87 -11.60 16.04
N LEU A 83 11.96 -12.30 17.17
CA LEU A 83 10.84 -12.53 18.10
C LEU A 83 10.22 -11.23 18.61
N SER A 84 11.03 -10.25 19.02
CA SER A 84 10.51 -8.96 19.52
C SER A 84 9.74 -8.20 18.44
N ARG A 85 10.23 -8.21 17.19
CA ARG A 85 9.56 -7.54 16.06
C ARG A 85 8.27 -8.25 15.67
N ARG A 86 8.27 -9.59 15.66
CA ARG A 86 7.08 -10.41 15.37
C ARG A 86 6.01 -10.26 16.44
N LEU A 87 6.40 -10.24 17.71
CA LEU A 87 5.48 -9.96 18.82
C LEU A 87 4.89 -8.55 18.70
N HIS A 88 5.71 -7.55 18.37
CA HIS A 88 5.23 -6.19 18.13
C HIS A 88 4.25 -6.12 16.95
N SER A 89 4.59 -6.74 15.81
CA SER A 89 3.71 -6.87 14.64
C SER A 89 2.37 -7.50 15.00
N LEU A 90 2.38 -8.61 15.75
CA LEU A 90 1.16 -9.28 16.20
C LEU A 90 0.28 -8.35 17.04
N VAL A 91 0.86 -7.63 18.01
CA VAL A 91 0.12 -6.68 18.85
C VAL A 91 -0.49 -5.57 18.01
N VAL A 92 0.28 -4.98 17.08
CA VAL A 92 -0.19 -3.93 16.17
C VAL A 92 -1.34 -4.45 15.30
N LYS A 93 -1.19 -5.60 14.67
CA LYS A 93 -2.20 -6.19 13.79
C LYS A 93 -3.49 -6.57 14.53
N LEU A 94 -3.38 -7.09 15.75
CA LEU A 94 -4.56 -7.39 16.57
C LEU A 94 -5.31 -6.12 16.96
N HIS A 95 -4.59 -5.05 17.32
CA HIS A 95 -5.21 -3.76 17.62
C HIS A 95 -5.92 -3.18 16.39
N LEU A 96 -5.25 -3.17 15.23
CA LEU A 96 -5.83 -2.67 13.98
C LEU A 96 -7.03 -3.53 13.52
N ASN A 97 -7.01 -4.84 13.77
CA ASN A 97 -8.14 -5.71 13.49
C ASN A 97 -9.38 -5.35 14.33
N ASN A 98 -9.21 -4.86 15.57
CA ASN A 98 -10.35 -4.38 16.37
C ASN A 98 -10.95 -3.09 15.79
N LEU A 99 -10.16 -2.29 15.06
CA LEU A 99 -10.60 -1.07 14.39
C LEU A 99 -11.22 -1.32 13.02
N ALA A 100 -11.06 -2.51 12.43
CA ALA A 100 -11.52 -2.82 11.08
C ALA A 100 -13.03 -2.56 10.88
N ALA A 101 -13.87 -2.93 11.86
CA ALA A 101 -15.31 -2.68 11.77
C ALA A 101 -15.68 -1.18 11.79
N LEU A 102 -14.95 -0.39 12.59
CA LEU A 102 -15.12 1.07 12.62
C LEU A 102 -14.65 1.70 11.31
N GLU A 103 -13.56 1.17 10.74
CA GLU A 103 -13.04 1.61 9.46
C GLU A 103 -14.03 1.33 8.32
N ASP A 104 -14.60 0.13 8.25
CA ASP A 104 -15.59 -0.23 7.22
C ASP A 104 -16.85 0.64 7.32
N ALA A 105 -17.33 0.91 8.54
CA ALA A 105 -18.46 1.81 8.75
C ALA A 105 -18.13 3.26 8.34
N ALA A 106 -16.96 3.78 8.72
CA ALA A 106 -16.54 5.13 8.36
C ALA A 106 -16.31 5.29 6.85
N PHE A 107 -15.76 4.27 6.19
CA PHE A 107 -15.58 4.25 4.74
C PHE A 107 -16.94 4.26 4.03
N ALA A 108 -17.91 3.46 4.48
CA ALA A 108 -19.26 3.47 3.91
C ALA A 108 -19.93 4.85 4.02
N MET A 109 -19.83 5.51 5.18
CA MET A 109 -20.35 6.87 5.38
C MET A 109 -19.68 7.89 4.42
N GLU A 110 -18.36 7.81 4.23
CA GLU A 110 -17.64 8.72 3.34
C GLU A 110 -18.06 8.59 1.87
N LEU A 111 -18.40 7.37 1.44
CA LEU A 111 -18.95 7.10 0.12
C LEU A 111 -20.34 7.73 -0.05
N GLU A 112 -21.20 7.62 0.96
CA GLU A 112 -22.54 8.22 0.95
C GLU A 112 -22.48 9.74 0.88
N ASP A 113 -21.62 10.38 1.67
CA ASP A 113 -21.40 11.83 1.63
C ASP A 113 -20.93 12.31 0.26
N SER A 114 -20.01 11.55 -0.34
CA SER A 114 -19.52 11.83 -1.69
C SER A 114 -20.63 11.70 -2.75
N ALA A 115 -21.54 10.74 -2.60
CA ALA A 115 -22.68 10.56 -3.49
C ALA A 115 -23.77 11.62 -3.28
N ALA A 116 -24.06 12.00 -2.04
CA ALA A 116 -25.03 13.04 -1.70
C ALA A 116 -24.60 14.42 -2.22
N SER A 117 -23.31 14.74 -2.12
CA SER A 117 -22.74 15.97 -2.72
C SER A 117 -22.89 16.00 -4.25
N ARG A 118 -22.83 14.86 -4.93
CA ARG A 118 -23.06 14.78 -6.39
C ARG A 118 -24.54 14.99 -6.73
N LYS A 119 -25.46 14.43 -5.95
CA LYS A 119 -26.91 14.62 -6.13
C LYS A 119 -27.34 16.08 -5.98
N ARG A 120 -26.79 16.81 -5.00
CA ARG A 120 -27.10 18.25 -4.82
C ARG A 120 -26.56 19.14 -5.95
N LYS A 121 -25.50 18.73 -6.64
CA LYS A 121 -24.96 19.45 -7.80
C LYS A 121 -25.65 19.10 -9.13
N GLY A 122 -26.44 18.03 -9.17
CA GLY A 122 -27.25 17.60 -10.32
C GLY A 122 -28.75 17.94 -10.21
N SER A 123 -29.15 18.79 -9.27
CA SER A 123 -30.55 19.16 -9.00
C SER A 123 -30.74 20.68 -9.06
N SER A 124 -30.34 21.30 -10.16
CA SER A 124 -30.71 22.68 -10.48
C SER A 124 -30.74 22.87 -11.99
N ASP A 125 -31.59 22.08 -12.67
CA ASP A 125 -32.05 22.40 -14.02
C ASP A 125 -33.43 21.78 -14.23
N GLU A 126 -34.43 22.27 -13.48
CA GLU A 126 -35.81 22.35 -13.96
C GLU A 126 -36.49 23.61 -13.38
N GLN A 127 -36.56 24.62 -14.24
CA GLN A 127 -37.62 25.63 -14.37
C GLN A 127 -38.24 26.24 -13.09
N SER A 128 -37.79 27.45 -12.77
CA SER A 128 -38.70 28.50 -12.29
C SER A 128 -38.72 29.64 -13.31
N VAL A 129 -39.80 29.71 -14.07
CA VAL A 129 -40.13 30.84 -14.96
C VAL A 129 -40.31 32.09 -14.09
N GLY A 130 -39.30 32.96 -14.09
CA GLY A 130 -39.34 34.27 -13.43
C GLY A 130 -38.74 35.31 -14.35
N LYS A 131 -39.61 36.08 -15.03
CA LYS A 131 -39.23 37.20 -15.89
C LYS A 131 -38.37 38.21 -15.14
N ARG A 132 -37.06 38.22 -15.39
CA ARG A 132 -36.21 39.40 -15.21
C ARG A 132 -35.24 39.48 -16.38
N ALA A 133 -35.65 40.24 -17.40
CA ALA A 133 -34.76 40.72 -18.43
C ALA A 133 -33.59 41.45 -17.78
N ARG A 134 -32.40 40.86 -17.85
CA ARG A 134 -31.14 41.60 -17.66
C ARG A 134 -30.45 41.66 -19.01
N TYR A 135 -30.52 42.87 -19.55
CA TYR A 135 -29.64 43.45 -20.53
C TYR A 135 -28.33 42.68 -20.72
N VAL A 136 -28.10 42.27 -21.97
CA VAL A 136 -26.75 42.11 -22.54
C VAL A 136 -26.05 43.45 -22.31
N ARG A 137 -25.18 43.49 -21.29
CA ARG A 137 -24.20 44.56 -21.14
C ARG A 137 -22.95 44.08 -21.85
N ALA A 138 -22.91 44.33 -23.17
CA ALA A 138 -21.65 44.64 -23.81
C ALA A 138 -21.00 45.78 -23.01
N ASP A 139 -19.68 45.72 -22.85
CA ASP A 139 -18.85 46.67 -22.11
C ASP A 139 -18.87 46.52 -20.58
N ALA A 140 -18.23 45.44 -20.13
CA ALA A 140 -17.36 45.51 -18.96
C ALA A 140 -15.94 45.06 -19.40
N ALA A 141 -15.11 46.07 -19.66
CA ALA A 141 -13.67 46.07 -19.76
C ALA A 141 -12.94 44.71 -19.63
N SER A 142 -12.30 44.35 -20.73
CA SER A 142 -11.02 43.64 -20.83
C SER A 142 -10.07 43.94 -19.66
N THR A 143 -10.20 43.19 -18.57
CA THR A 143 -9.13 43.01 -17.60
C THR A 143 -8.80 41.53 -17.53
N SER A 144 -7.78 41.18 -18.32
CA SER A 144 -6.87 40.03 -18.15
C SER A 144 -7.45 38.60 -18.27
N SER A 145 -7.76 38.17 -19.49
CA SER A 145 -7.76 36.73 -19.87
C SER A 145 -6.70 36.36 -20.92
N LEU A 146 -5.88 37.30 -21.39
CA LEU A 146 -4.86 37.05 -22.42
C LEU A 146 -3.74 36.09 -21.98
N PHE A 147 -3.50 35.94 -20.68
CA PHE A 147 -2.43 35.06 -20.20
C PHE A 147 -2.82 33.57 -20.31
N PHE A 148 -4.12 33.25 -20.17
CA PHE A 148 -4.63 31.86 -20.17
C PHE A 148 -5.31 31.46 -21.48
N ASP A 149 -5.55 32.41 -22.37
CA ASP A 149 -6.13 32.17 -23.69
C ASP A 149 -5.00 32.10 -24.74
N GLY A 150 -4.85 30.95 -25.41
CA GLY A 150 -3.88 30.75 -26.49
C GLY A 150 -2.42 30.46 -26.12
N ASN A 151 -1.93 30.87 -24.94
CA ASN A 151 -0.51 30.73 -24.54
C ASN A 151 -0.17 29.39 -23.84
N ARG A 152 -0.74 28.27 -24.31
CA ARG A 152 -0.57 26.97 -23.64
C ARG A 152 0.88 26.48 -23.54
N ASP A 153 1.69 26.71 -24.57
CA ASP A 153 3.08 26.25 -24.58
C ASP A 153 3.96 27.04 -23.60
N LEU A 154 3.75 28.36 -23.52
CA LEU A 154 4.40 29.22 -22.54
C LEU A 154 3.96 28.87 -21.11
N LEU A 155 2.66 28.64 -20.90
CA LEU A 155 2.15 28.19 -19.60
C LEU A 155 2.70 26.83 -19.20
N GLN A 156 2.78 25.88 -20.14
CA GLN A 156 3.40 24.58 -19.89
C GLN A 156 4.88 24.74 -19.53
N HIS A 157 5.61 25.62 -20.20
CA HIS A 157 7.01 25.89 -19.89
C HIS A 157 7.16 26.51 -18.50
N VAL A 158 6.36 27.53 -18.15
CA VAL A 158 6.39 28.16 -16.82
C VAL A 158 5.98 27.17 -15.74
N CYS A 159 4.91 26.40 -15.95
CA CYS A 159 4.46 25.37 -15.02
C CYS A 159 5.43 24.20 -14.88
N SER A 160 6.33 23.99 -15.84
CA SER A 160 7.39 22.97 -15.70
C SER A 160 8.40 23.33 -14.60
N PHE A 161 8.56 24.62 -14.28
CA PHE A 161 9.42 25.11 -13.20
C PHE A 161 8.69 25.25 -11.85
N LEU A 162 7.35 25.15 -11.84
CA LEU A 162 6.53 25.32 -10.64
C LEU A 162 6.17 23.97 -10.04
N GLY A 163 6.21 23.87 -8.70
CA GLY A 163 5.72 22.70 -7.99
C GLY A 163 4.20 22.57 -8.08
N ALA A 164 3.67 21.35 -7.90
CA ALA A 164 2.22 21.10 -7.93
C ALA A 164 1.43 22.02 -7.00
N ARG A 165 1.99 22.36 -5.83
CA ARG A 165 1.38 23.27 -4.87
C ARG A 165 1.19 24.68 -5.45
N ASP A 166 2.21 25.21 -6.09
CA ASP A 166 2.20 26.58 -6.63
C ASP A 166 1.29 26.65 -7.86
N VAL A 167 1.33 25.63 -8.72
CA VAL A 167 0.41 25.50 -9.86
C VAL A 167 -1.04 25.45 -9.39
N LEU A 168 -1.33 24.72 -8.31
CA LEU A 168 -2.68 24.64 -7.74
C LEU A 168 -3.12 25.93 -7.03
N GLN A 169 -2.19 26.67 -6.43
CA GLN A 169 -2.48 28.00 -5.87
C GLN A 169 -2.80 29.00 -6.98
N CYS A 170 -2.05 28.98 -8.09
CA CYS A 170 -2.36 29.75 -9.29
C CYS A 170 -3.69 29.33 -9.93
N ALA A 171 -4.02 28.03 -9.89
CA ALA A 171 -5.29 27.53 -10.36
C ALA A 171 -6.48 28.06 -9.52
N ALA A 172 -6.26 28.40 -8.26
CA ALA A 172 -7.30 28.93 -7.38
C ALA A 172 -7.63 30.41 -7.63
N THR A 173 -6.79 31.16 -8.37
CA THR A 173 -6.99 32.60 -8.60
C THR A 173 -7.95 32.90 -9.75
N SER A 174 -8.13 31.97 -10.70
CA SER A 174 -8.96 32.17 -11.89
C SER A 174 -9.66 30.88 -12.33
N SER A 175 -10.89 30.99 -12.81
CA SER A 175 -11.66 29.84 -13.33
C SER A 175 -11.03 29.21 -14.57
N GLN A 176 -10.40 30.00 -15.43
CA GLN A 176 -9.66 29.48 -16.59
C GLN A 176 -8.36 28.81 -16.18
N ALA A 177 -7.68 29.34 -15.16
CA ALA A 177 -6.51 28.69 -14.58
C ALA A 177 -6.88 27.34 -13.93
N ALA A 178 -8.03 27.27 -13.25
CA ALA A 178 -8.55 26.05 -12.63
C ALA A 178 -8.83 24.91 -13.62
N SER A 179 -9.20 25.21 -14.87
CA SER A 179 -9.47 24.20 -15.89
C SER A 179 -8.22 23.73 -16.63
N GLN A 180 -7.22 24.61 -16.80
CA GLN A 180 -6.05 24.32 -17.63
C GLN A 180 -4.82 23.90 -16.84
N LEU A 181 -4.54 24.55 -15.71
CA LEU A 181 -3.28 24.34 -14.97
C LEU A 181 -3.10 22.94 -14.36
N PRO A 182 -4.14 22.27 -13.83
CA PRO A 182 -4.00 20.91 -13.32
C PRO A 182 -3.49 19.91 -14.38
N ALA A 183 -3.76 20.15 -15.66
CA ALA A 183 -3.28 19.29 -16.73
C ALA A 183 -1.75 19.37 -16.94
N PHE A 184 -1.08 20.42 -16.47
CA PHE A 184 0.37 20.57 -16.59
C PHE A 184 1.15 19.95 -15.42
N VAL A 185 0.46 19.55 -14.35
CA VAL A 185 1.11 18.95 -13.18
C VAL A 185 1.58 17.53 -13.50
N THR A 186 2.88 17.29 -13.36
CA THR A 186 3.52 16.00 -13.67
C THR A 186 3.93 15.22 -12.42
N SER A 187 4.21 15.89 -11.30
CA SER A 187 4.58 15.26 -10.04
C SER A 187 3.81 15.88 -8.88
N ILE A 188 3.24 15.05 -8.02
CA ILE A 188 2.50 15.46 -6.82
C ILE A 188 3.09 14.73 -5.62
N GLU A 189 3.63 15.50 -4.68
CA GLU A 189 4.04 15.02 -3.36
C GLU A 189 3.19 15.69 -2.29
N VAL A 190 2.48 14.88 -1.51
CA VAL A 190 1.54 15.38 -0.49
C VAL A 190 1.61 14.50 0.74
N THR A 191 1.34 15.09 1.91
CA THR A 191 1.22 14.33 3.15
C THR A 191 -0.21 13.89 3.42
N THR A 192 -0.42 12.80 4.16
CA THR A 192 -1.76 12.37 4.58
C THR A 192 -2.52 13.48 5.32
N VAL A 193 -1.84 14.27 6.15
CA VAL A 193 -2.42 15.42 6.87
C VAL A 193 -2.96 16.49 5.93
N GLN A 194 -2.28 16.76 4.82
CA GLN A 194 -2.75 17.72 3.82
C GLN A 194 -3.92 17.16 3.03
N MET A 195 -3.88 15.88 2.64
CA MET A 195 -4.98 15.22 1.93
C MET A 195 -6.26 15.10 2.76
N MET A 196 -6.14 14.92 4.08
CA MET A 196 -7.27 14.89 5.02
C MET A 196 -8.04 16.22 5.09
N LYS A 197 -7.42 17.35 4.70
CA LYS A 197 -8.11 18.66 4.65
C LYS A 197 -9.05 18.78 3.46
N LEU A 198 -8.95 17.89 2.47
CA LEU A 198 -9.78 17.92 1.28
C LEU A 198 -11.13 17.29 1.54
N SER A 199 -12.19 17.87 0.96
CA SER A 199 -13.52 17.28 1.03
C SER A 199 -13.56 15.90 0.35
N SER A 200 -14.46 15.02 0.82
CA SER A 200 -14.65 13.68 0.25
C SER A 200 -14.98 13.71 -1.24
N SER A 201 -15.75 14.71 -1.68
CA SER A 201 -16.04 14.95 -3.10
C SER A 201 -14.77 15.22 -3.91
N THR A 202 -13.87 16.07 -3.43
CA THR A 202 -12.60 16.41 -4.10
C THR A 202 -11.65 15.22 -4.14
N ARG A 203 -11.62 14.40 -3.09
CA ARG A 203 -10.82 13.18 -3.02
C ARG A 203 -11.28 12.16 -4.08
N SER A 204 -12.60 12.00 -4.23
CA SER A 204 -13.16 11.02 -5.17
C SER A 204 -12.87 11.31 -6.65
N THR A 205 -12.63 12.56 -7.02
CA THR A 205 -12.28 13.00 -8.39
C THR A 205 -10.84 13.49 -8.49
N PHE A 206 -10.01 13.24 -7.48
CA PHE A 206 -8.68 13.84 -7.35
C PHE A 206 -7.82 13.56 -8.58
N PHE A 207 -7.67 12.29 -8.95
CA PHE A 207 -6.82 11.86 -10.07
C PHE A 207 -7.37 12.24 -11.45
N GLN A 208 -8.69 12.43 -11.60
CA GLN A 208 -9.30 12.87 -12.86
C GLN A 208 -8.86 14.29 -13.25
N ARG A 209 -8.43 15.10 -12.28
CA ARG A 209 -7.94 16.46 -12.53
C ARG A 209 -6.51 16.50 -13.10
N PHE A 210 -5.76 15.40 -13.01
CA PHE A 210 -4.34 15.35 -13.34
C PHE A 210 -4.04 14.27 -14.41
N PRO A 211 -4.49 14.47 -15.67
CA PRO A 211 -4.33 13.46 -16.72
C PRO A 211 -2.87 13.17 -17.12
N ASN A 212 -1.95 14.12 -16.86
CA ASN A 212 -0.53 14.00 -17.23
C ASN A 212 0.38 13.64 -16.05
N LEU A 213 -0.18 13.11 -14.96
CA LEU A 213 0.57 12.76 -13.77
C LEU A 213 1.55 11.62 -14.07
N LYS A 214 2.83 11.87 -13.80
CA LYS A 214 3.92 10.90 -13.91
C LYS A 214 4.32 10.32 -12.55
N SER A 215 4.29 11.15 -11.51
CA SER A 215 4.70 10.74 -10.17
C SER A 215 3.67 11.18 -9.14
N PHE A 216 3.22 10.23 -8.33
CA PHE A 216 2.39 10.49 -7.16
C PHE A 216 3.05 9.90 -5.92
N SER A 217 3.37 10.76 -4.95
CA SER A 217 3.84 10.35 -3.64
C SER A 217 2.93 10.88 -2.56
N LEU A 218 2.39 9.96 -1.77
CA LEU A 218 1.71 10.23 -0.53
C LEU A 218 2.60 9.74 0.60
N SER A 219 2.87 10.62 1.56
CA SER A 219 3.67 10.30 2.74
C SER A 219 2.89 10.53 4.03
N GLY A 220 2.96 9.58 4.95
CA GLY A 220 2.50 9.79 6.32
C GLY A 220 3.63 10.24 7.25
N ARG A 221 3.31 10.35 8.55
CA ARG A 221 4.30 10.73 9.56
C ARG A 221 5.23 9.55 9.85
N MET A 222 6.51 9.69 9.50
CA MET A 222 7.62 8.75 9.74
C MET A 222 8.04 8.54 11.20
N GLN A 223 7.30 9.01 12.21
CA GLN A 223 7.67 8.81 13.62
C GLN A 223 7.35 7.37 14.08
N ALA A 224 8.02 6.42 13.44
CA ALA A 224 7.94 4.98 13.58
C ALA A 224 8.79 4.46 14.75
N GLN A 225 8.71 5.10 15.92
CA GLN A 225 9.24 4.51 17.15
C GLN A 225 8.17 4.20 18.20
N GLN A 226 6.98 4.77 18.06
CA GLN A 226 5.83 4.39 18.87
C GLN A 226 4.59 4.50 17.99
N PHE A 227 4.00 3.35 17.60
CA PHE A 227 2.58 3.35 17.25
C PHE A 227 1.87 3.97 18.45
N ASN A 228 1.46 5.23 18.32
CA ASN A 228 0.68 5.85 19.37
C ASN A 228 -0.73 5.29 19.27
N PHE A 229 -0.94 4.15 19.93
CA PHE A 229 -2.24 3.47 20.07
C PHE A 229 -3.33 4.38 20.66
N GLN A 230 -2.97 5.58 21.14
CA GLN A 230 -3.92 6.52 21.74
C GLN A 230 -4.78 7.27 20.71
N ASP A 231 -4.44 7.27 19.41
CA ASP A 231 -5.22 7.97 18.38
C ASP A 231 -5.82 7.03 17.33
N GLU A 232 -6.70 6.15 17.81
CA GLU A 232 -7.47 5.20 16.98
C GLU A 232 -8.26 5.92 15.88
N LYS A 233 -8.80 7.12 16.17
CA LYS A 233 -9.55 7.93 15.19
C LYS A 233 -8.69 8.35 14.02
N THR A 234 -7.46 8.83 14.28
CA THR A 234 -6.54 9.20 13.21
C THR A 234 -6.08 7.98 12.40
N LEU A 235 -5.90 6.81 13.02
CA LEU A 235 -5.56 5.58 12.31
C LEU A 235 -6.68 5.17 11.35
N VAL A 236 -7.93 5.13 11.85
CA VAL A 236 -9.10 4.83 11.02
C VAL A 236 -9.23 5.85 9.88
N ALA A 237 -9.12 7.14 10.18
CA ALA A 237 -9.27 8.19 9.19
C ALA A 237 -8.21 8.13 8.07
N ARG A 238 -6.97 7.71 8.39
CA ARG A 238 -5.91 7.47 7.40
C ARG A 238 -6.24 6.31 6.47
N ASN A 239 -6.67 5.17 7.01
CA ASN A 239 -7.02 4.02 6.18
C ASN A 239 -8.22 4.34 5.27
N VAL A 240 -9.25 4.99 5.80
CA VAL A 240 -10.41 5.47 5.02
C VAL A 240 -9.96 6.41 3.90
N LEU A 241 -9.07 7.37 4.17
CA LEU A 241 -8.51 8.25 3.15
C LEU A 241 -7.84 7.47 2.02
N ILE A 242 -6.99 6.50 2.34
CA ILE A 242 -6.29 5.71 1.32
C ILE A 242 -7.29 4.88 0.52
N ARG A 243 -8.27 4.23 1.15
CA ARG A 243 -9.32 3.47 0.45
C ARG A 243 -10.11 4.35 -0.53
N THR A 244 -10.46 5.58 -0.12
CA THR A 244 -11.14 6.53 -1.02
C THR A 244 -10.24 6.95 -2.18
N MET A 245 -8.95 7.16 -1.93
CA MET A 245 -7.98 7.47 -2.98
C MET A 245 -7.77 6.30 -3.94
N LEU A 246 -7.68 5.07 -3.45
CA LEU A 246 -7.57 3.86 -4.28
C LEU A 246 -8.82 3.66 -5.14
N ARG A 247 -10.01 3.98 -4.60
CA ARG A 247 -11.24 4.00 -5.40
C ARG A 247 -11.21 5.10 -6.47
N ALA A 248 -10.70 6.29 -6.16
CA ALA A 248 -10.54 7.34 -7.17
C ALA A 248 -9.53 6.91 -8.25
N LEU A 249 -8.46 6.21 -7.83
CA LEU A 249 -7.41 5.69 -8.69
C LEU A 249 -7.91 4.57 -9.61
N SER A 250 -8.79 3.68 -9.14
CA SER A 250 -9.39 2.61 -9.97
C SER A 250 -10.26 3.17 -11.10
N THR A 251 -10.90 4.32 -10.88
CA THR A 251 -11.74 5.00 -11.87
C THR A 251 -10.99 5.99 -12.75
N ALA A 252 -9.72 6.28 -12.45
CA ALA A 252 -8.92 7.25 -13.19
C ALA A 252 -8.03 6.56 -14.22
N GLN A 253 -7.89 7.18 -15.39
CA GLN A 253 -6.94 6.76 -16.42
C GLN A 253 -5.68 7.62 -16.26
N LEU A 254 -4.57 7.02 -15.83
CA LEU A 254 -3.28 7.70 -15.67
C LEU A 254 -2.21 7.05 -16.57
N PRO A 255 -2.32 7.22 -17.89
CA PRO A 255 -1.48 6.51 -18.86
C PRO A 255 0.02 6.89 -18.77
N LYS A 256 0.33 8.01 -18.12
CA LYS A 256 1.69 8.52 -17.93
C LYS A 256 2.28 8.22 -16.56
N LEU A 257 1.53 7.55 -15.67
CA LEU A 257 2.02 7.28 -14.32
C LEU A 257 3.17 6.29 -14.36
N GLU A 258 4.29 6.74 -13.83
CA GLU A 258 5.58 6.07 -13.80
C GLU A 258 5.96 5.67 -12.37
N VAL A 259 5.61 6.50 -11.39
CA VAL A 259 5.95 6.32 -9.98
C VAL A 259 4.70 6.46 -9.10
N LEU A 260 4.40 5.42 -8.31
CA LEU A 260 3.38 5.42 -7.28
C LEU A 260 4.03 5.12 -5.91
N SER A 261 3.95 6.06 -4.99
CA SER A 261 4.50 5.94 -3.64
C SER A 261 3.43 6.22 -2.60
N LEU A 262 3.20 5.23 -1.72
CA LEU A 262 2.30 5.31 -0.57
C LEU A 262 3.12 4.90 0.66
N ASN A 263 3.89 5.83 1.21
CA ASN A 263 4.85 5.53 2.29
C ASN A 263 4.30 5.98 3.65
N PHE A 264 4.22 5.07 4.62
CA PHE A 264 3.69 5.31 5.97
C PHE A 264 2.26 5.87 5.99
N CYS A 265 1.47 5.52 4.98
CA CYS A 265 0.19 6.15 4.67
C CYS A 265 -0.99 5.49 5.37
N TYR A 266 -0.95 4.17 5.50
CA TYR A 266 -1.99 3.35 6.08
C TYR A 266 -1.37 2.30 7.00
N SER A 267 -2.21 1.56 7.72
CA SER A 267 -1.74 0.48 8.58
C SER A 267 -2.66 -0.72 8.46
N GLU A 268 -2.08 -1.87 8.11
CA GLU A 268 -2.84 -3.09 7.90
C GLU A 268 -3.11 -3.90 9.16
N GLY A 269 -4.33 -4.43 9.22
CA GLY A 269 -4.75 -5.40 10.22
C GLY A 269 -4.34 -6.84 9.86
N LEU A 270 -5.16 -7.81 10.27
CA LEU A 270 -4.89 -9.23 9.99
C LEU A 270 -5.19 -9.65 8.54
N LYS A 271 -6.02 -8.92 7.81
CA LYS A 271 -6.51 -9.30 6.47
C LYS A 271 -5.88 -8.51 5.32
N ASP A 272 -4.93 -7.62 5.60
CA ASP A 272 -4.23 -6.77 4.62
C ASP A 272 -5.14 -6.15 3.52
N HIS A 273 -6.33 -5.69 3.92
CA HIS A 273 -7.41 -5.29 3.02
C HIS A 273 -7.13 -4.06 2.14
N VAL A 274 -6.29 -3.11 2.57
CA VAL A 274 -5.93 -1.94 1.76
C VAL A 274 -4.95 -2.35 0.67
N THR A 275 -4.03 -3.26 0.99
CA THR A 275 -3.03 -3.85 0.10
C THR A 275 -3.71 -4.74 -0.93
N SER A 276 -4.72 -5.50 -0.52
CA SER A 276 -5.62 -6.21 -1.44
C SER A 276 -6.31 -5.24 -2.41
N GLN A 277 -6.80 -4.08 -1.93
CA GLN A 277 -7.35 -3.05 -2.82
C GLN A 277 -6.30 -2.48 -3.78
N ILE A 278 -5.06 -2.22 -3.33
CA ILE A 278 -3.95 -1.82 -4.20
C ILE A 278 -3.72 -2.89 -5.28
N ALA A 279 -3.65 -4.16 -4.89
CA ALA A 279 -3.52 -5.28 -5.81
C ALA A 279 -4.66 -5.30 -6.83
N THR A 280 -5.91 -5.08 -6.43
CA THR A 280 -7.05 -5.00 -7.37
C THR A 280 -6.98 -3.80 -8.31
N VAL A 281 -6.44 -2.65 -7.86
CA VAL A 281 -6.25 -1.46 -8.68
C VAL A 281 -5.16 -1.70 -9.73
N LEU A 282 -4.06 -2.36 -9.35
CA LEU A 282 -3.01 -2.81 -10.26
C LEU A 282 -3.53 -3.89 -11.22
N ALA A 283 -4.41 -4.76 -10.72
CA ALA A 283 -5.05 -5.84 -11.45
C ALA A 283 -6.37 -5.44 -12.17
N GLY A 284 -6.72 -4.15 -12.24
CA GLY A 284 -7.98 -3.72 -12.86
C GLY A 284 -8.07 -4.06 -14.36
N PRO A 285 -9.28 -4.21 -14.93
CA PRO A 285 -9.52 -4.68 -16.32
C PRO A 285 -9.02 -3.74 -17.45
N SER A 286 -8.33 -2.66 -17.11
CA SER A 286 -7.71 -1.73 -18.05
C SER A 286 -6.34 -1.34 -17.50
N SER A 287 -5.35 -1.22 -18.38
CA SER A 287 -3.99 -0.74 -18.14
C SER A 287 -3.99 0.71 -17.61
N ASN A 288 -4.50 0.93 -16.40
CA ASN A 288 -4.60 2.26 -15.80
C ASN A 288 -3.21 2.89 -15.62
N PHE A 289 -2.15 2.06 -15.51
CA PHE A 289 -0.75 2.48 -15.34
C PHE A 289 0.18 1.67 -16.27
N PRO A 290 0.15 1.90 -17.59
CA PRO A 290 0.94 1.13 -18.56
C PRO A 290 2.44 1.46 -18.51
N ARG A 291 2.84 2.46 -17.73
CA ARG A 291 4.23 2.94 -17.61
C ARG A 291 4.79 2.84 -16.18
N LEU A 292 4.06 2.20 -15.27
CA LEU A 292 4.43 2.16 -13.86
C LEU A 292 5.69 1.32 -13.66
N HIS A 293 6.81 1.98 -13.40
CA HIS A 293 8.10 1.33 -13.17
C HIS A 293 8.46 1.28 -11.69
N THR A 294 7.92 2.17 -10.86
CA THR A 294 8.20 2.21 -9.43
C THR A 294 6.92 2.15 -8.60
N LEU A 295 6.83 1.15 -7.72
CA LEU A 295 5.80 1.03 -6.69
C LEU A 295 6.48 1.00 -5.31
N SER A 296 6.15 1.97 -4.46
CA SER A 296 6.72 2.09 -3.11
C SER A 296 5.61 2.03 -2.07
N LEU A 297 5.63 1.02 -1.20
CA LEU A 297 4.66 0.76 -0.13
C LEU A 297 5.37 0.63 1.22
N VAL A 298 6.31 1.54 1.50
CA VAL A 298 7.17 1.48 2.68
C VAL A 298 6.36 1.74 3.94
N GLY A 299 6.54 0.91 4.97
CA GLY A 299 6.08 1.25 6.32
C GLY A 299 4.56 1.21 6.55
N ASN A 300 3.82 0.32 5.88
CA ASN A 300 2.35 0.22 5.97
C ASN A 300 1.84 -1.01 6.74
N CYS A 301 2.71 -1.72 7.47
CA CYS A 301 2.40 -2.94 8.23
C CYS A 301 1.93 -4.14 7.40
N ILE A 302 2.31 -4.20 6.11
CA ILE A 302 1.94 -5.28 5.19
C ILE A 302 2.50 -6.62 5.72
N SER A 303 1.70 -7.70 5.66
CA SER A 303 2.16 -9.06 5.97
C SER A 303 2.22 -9.96 4.74
N ASP A 304 2.59 -11.22 4.97
CA ASP A 304 2.70 -12.24 3.93
C ASP A 304 1.44 -12.38 3.08
N ASP A 305 0.24 -12.27 3.66
CA ASP A 305 -1.00 -12.38 2.88
C ASP A 305 -1.18 -11.20 1.91
N GLY A 306 -0.91 -9.95 2.32
CA GLY A 306 -0.90 -8.81 1.41
C GLY A 306 0.20 -8.88 0.35
N VAL A 307 1.34 -9.51 0.66
CA VAL A 307 2.39 -9.80 -0.32
C VAL A 307 1.94 -10.82 -1.36
N MET A 308 1.14 -11.82 -0.98
CA MET A 308 0.55 -12.76 -1.94
C MET A 308 -0.43 -12.05 -2.90
N ASP A 309 -1.27 -11.16 -2.38
CA ASP A 309 -2.19 -10.38 -3.22
C ASP A 309 -1.43 -9.52 -4.24
N LEU A 310 -0.33 -8.88 -3.81
CA LEU A 310 0.55 -8.13 -4.72
C LEU A 310 1.25 -9.04 -5.73
N TYR A 311 1.72 -10.22 -5.29
CA TYR A 311 2.30 -11.22 -6.17
C TYR A 311 1.32 -11.63 -7.26
N ASP A 312 0.08 -11.97 -6.92
CA ASP A 312 -0.94 -12.37 -7.89
C ASP A 312 -1.24 -11.23 -8.88
N ALA A 313 -1.32 -9.98 -8.40
CA ALA A 313 -1.56 -8.83 -9.27
C ALA A 313 -0.42 -8.55 -10.27
N ILE A 314 0.84 -8.79 -9.87
CA ILE A 314 2.04 -8.44 -10.66
C ILE A 314 2.51 -9.63 -11.52
N ALA A 315 2.43 -10.86 -11.00
CA ALA A 315 2.94 -12.06 -11.66
C ALA A 315 2.06 -12.51 -12.84
N LEU A 316 0.74 -12.31 -12.73
CA LEU A 316 -0.22 -12.70 -13.76
C LEU A 316 0.04 -11.91 -15.06
N PRO A 317 0.39 -12.57 -16.17
CA PRO A 317 0.75 -11.91 -17.41
C PRO A 317 -0.48 -11.24 -18.04
N ARG A 318 -0.37 -9.93 -18.32
CA ARG A 318 -1.43 -9.13 -18.91
C ARG A 318 -1.01 -8.60 -20.26
N TYR A 319 -1.10 -9.43 -21.31
CA TYR A 319 -0.93 -9.07 -22.73
C TYR A 319 0.42 -8.45 -23.16
N ASP A 320 1.13 -7.73 -22.28
CA ASP A 320 2.47 -7.16 -22.38
C ASP A 320 3.21 -7.37 -21.03
N ALA A 321 4.54 -7.40 -21.06
CA ALA A 321 5.35 -7.52 -19.84
C ALA A 321 5.14 -6.28 -18.93
N SER A 322 4.96 -6.52 -17.62
CA SER A 322 4.86 -5.43 -16.66
C SER A 322 6.15 -4.57 -16.69
N PRO A 323 6.06 -3.24 -16.84
CA PRO A 323 7.22 -2.35 -16.87
C PRO A 323 7.81 -2.09 -15.47
N LEU A 324 7.31 -2.79 -14.44
CA LEU A 324 7.75 -2.61 -13.06
C LEU A 324 9.23 -2.97 -12.92
N ALA A 325 10.03 -2.00 -12.49
CA ALA A 325 11.46 -2.12 -12.27
C ALA A 325 11.81 -2.08 -10.77
N LEU A 326 11.02 -1.40 -9.95
CA LEU A 326 11.24 -1.26 -8.51
C LEU A 326 9.95 -1.50 -7.72
N LEU A 327 10.02 -2.44 -6.78
CA LEU A 327 9.00 -2.68 -5.77
C LEU A 327 9.61 -2.50 -4.38
N ASP A 328 9.29 -1.40 -3.70
CA ASP A 328 9.77 -1.14 -2.34
C ASP A 328 8.71 -1.53 -1.29
N LEU A 329 9.02 -2.58 -0.54
CA LEU A 329 8.23 -3.12 0.56
C LEU A 329 8.99 -3.02 1.90
N SER A 330 9.95 -2.10 2.01
CA SER A 330 10.75 -1.96 3.21
C SER A 330 9.93 -1.50 4.43
N GLN A 331 10.43 -1.81 5.63
CA GLN A 331 9.81 -1.44 6.91
C GLN A 331 8.38 -1.96 7.12
N ASN A 332 8.03 -3.11 6.52
CA ASN A 332 6.75 -3.78 6.73
C ASN A 332 6.89 -4.97 7.71
N PHE A 333 5.86 -5.80 7.79
CA PHE A 333 5.81 -6.99 8.64
C PHE A 333 5.80 -8.28 7.80
N ILE A 334 6.69 -8.35 6.82
CA ILE A 334 6.83 -9.50 5.92
C ILE A 334 7.69 -10.58 6.60
N GLY A 335 7.17 -11.81 6.65
CA GLY A 335 7.80 -13.01 7.18
C GLY A 335 8.42 -13.88 6.08
N GLU A 336 8.82 -15.09 6.44
CA GLU A 336 9.53 -16.01 5.51
C GLU A 336 8.74 -16.31 4.26
N ARG A 337 7.43 -16.54 4.39
CA ARG A 337 6.55 -16.83 3.26
C ARG A 337 6.55 -15.69 2.23
N GLY A 338 6.38 -14.44 2.67
CA GLY A 338 6.37 -13.30 1.75
C GLY A 338 7.72 -13.06 1.09
N HIS A 339 8.83 -13.32 1.79
CA HIS A 339 10.18 -13.26 1.21
C HIS A 339 10.37 -14.28 0.08
N VAL A 340 9.97 -15.54 0.30
CA VAL A 340 10.03 -16.59 -0.73
C VAL A 340 9.21 -16.19 -1.95
N GLN A 341 8.00 -15.66 -1.73
CA GLN A 341 7.12 -15.25 -2.82
C GLN A 341 7.71 -14.10 -3.65
N MET A 342 8.34 -13.11 -3.01
CA MET A 342 9.00 -12.02 -3.69
C MET A 342 10.26 -12.46 -4.44
N GLN A 343 10.99 -13.46 -3.93
CA GLN A 343 12.11 -14.06 -4.65
C GLN A 343 11.64 -14.82 -5.90
N GLU A 344 10.52 -15.55 -5.80
CA GLU A 344 9.89 -16.19 -6.95
C GLU A 344 9.50 -15.14 -8.00
N LEU A 345 8.92 -14.02 -7.59
CA LEU A 345 8.55 -12.91 -8.47
C LEU A 345 9.76 -12.37 -9.25
N VAL A 346 10.88 -12.09 -8.56
CA VAL A 346 12.13 -11.63 -9.19
C VAL A 346 12.63 -12.64 -10.22
N THR A 347 12.57 -13.94 -9.88
CA THR A 347 13.01 -15.02 -10.77
C THR A 347 12.12 -15.10 -12.01
N GLN A 348 10.81 -14.92 -11.86
CA GLN A 348 9.87 -14.86 -12.98
C GLN A 348 10.13 -13.66 -13.89
N PHE A 349 10.38 -12.46 -13.34
CA PHE A 349 10.73 -11.29 -14.14
C PHE A 349 12.04 -11.49 -14.89
N ALA A 350 13.06 -12.05 -14.24
CA ALA A 350 14.33 -12.38 -14.87
C ALA A 350 14.17 -13.39 -16.02
N SER A 351 13.31 -14.41 -15.88
CA SER A 351 12.99 -15.36 -16.95
C SER A 351 12.33 -14.72 -18.18
N ARG A 352 11.65 -13.58 -17.99
CA ARG A 352 11.01 -12.77 -19.03
C ARG A 352 11.93 -11.68 -19.59
N GLY A 353 13.19 -11.62 -19.16
CA GLY A 353 14.17 -10.61 -19.59
C GLY A 353 13.95 -9.22 -18.98
N SER A 354 13.17 -9.11 -17.90
CA SER A 354 12.92 -7.85 -17.19
C SER A 354 13.65 -7.82 -15.85
N ALA A 355 14.29 -6.70 -15.51
CA ALA A 355 14.97 -6.53 -14.23
C ALA A 355 14.02 -5.90 -13.20
N LEU A 356 13.51 -6.71 -12.26
CA LEU A 356 12.73 -6.24 -11.12
C LEU A 356 13.59 -6.25 -9.85
N ILE A 357 13.72 -5.09 -9.22
CA ILE A 357 14.36 -4.92 -7.92
C ILE A 357 13.26 -4.90 -6.86
N VAL A 358 13.32 -5.83 -5.91
CA VAL A 358 12.42 -5.86 -4.75
C VAL A 358 13.19 -5.50 -3.49
N ASN A 359 12.83 -4.38 -2.87
CA ASN A 359 13.40 -3.95 -1.59
C ASN A 359 12.54 -4.45 -0.43
N VAL A 360 13.05 -5.41 0.34
CA VAL A 360 12.39 -5.99 1.54
C VAL A 360 13.17 -5.67 2.81
N MET A 361 13.97 -4.60 2.82
CA MET A 361 14.78 -4.23 3.99
C MET A 361 13.92 -3.89 5.21
N ASN A 362 14.44 -4.13 6.42
CA ASN A 362 13.79 -3.81 7.69
C ASN A 362 12.42 -4.48 7.92
N ASN A 363 12.19 -5.65 7.32
CA ASN A 363 11.02 -6.50 7.60
C ASN A 363 11.23 -7.41 8.84
N LEU A 364 10.39 -8.43 9.03
CA LEU A 364 10.48 -9.34 10.19
C LEU A 364 11.73 -10.20 10.12
N LEU A 365 12.15 -10.59 8.91
CA LEU A 365 13.40 -11.29 8.70
C LEU A 365 14.53 -10.28 8.67
N THR A 366 15.44 -10.39 9.64
CA THR A 366 16.74 -9.76 9.55
C THR A 366 17.69 -10.82 9.00
N ALA A 367 18.37 -10.52 7.90
CA ALA A 367 19.54 -11.31 7.52
C ALA A 367 20.42 -11.39 8.77
N ALA A 368 20.82 -12.60 9.16
CA ALA A 368 21.84 -12.73 10.19
C ALA A 368 23.02 -11.87 9.73
N ALA A 369 23.35 -10.82 10.49
CA ALA A 369 24.61 -10.14 10.26
C ALA A 369 25.68 -11.25 10.23
N PRO A 370 26.58 -11.26 9.23
CA PRO A 370 27.67 -12.22 9.26
C PRO A 370 28.32 -12.05 10.63
N VAL A 371 28.24 -13.10 11.45
CA VAL A 371 28.90 -13.13 12.73
C VAL A 371 30.36 -12.96 12.37
N ALA A 372 30.90 -11.76 12.58
CA ALA A 372 32.33 -11.56 12.50
C ALA A 372 32.93 -12.64 13.40
N PRO A 373 33.85 -13.49 12.89
CA PRO A 373 34.47 -14.49 13.73
C PRO A 373 35.02 -13.73 14.93
N MET A 374 34.57 -14.10 16.14
CA MET A 374 35.18 -13.62 17.36
C MET A 374 36.66 -13.96 17.24
N GLU A 375 37.47 -12.95 16.93
CA GLU A 375 38.89 -13.03 17.16
C GLU A 375 39.04 -13.30 18.65
N SER A 376 39.53 -14.49 18.95
CA SER A 376 39.99 -14.90 20.26
C SER A 376 41.06 -13.93 20.72
N PHE A 377 40.68 -12.96 21.54
CA PHE A 377 41.61 -12.20 22.34
C PHE A 377 41.93 -13.01 23.60
N GLN A 378 43.13 -13.61 23.53
CA GLN A 378 44.05 -14.08 24.58
C GLN A 378 43.50 -14.57 25.92
#